data_AF-A0A6L5F886-F1
#
_entry.id   AF-A0A6L5F886-F1
#
_cell.length_a   1.000
_cell.length_b   1.000
_cell.length_c   1.000
_cell.angle_alpha   90.00
_cell.angle_beta   90.00
_cell.angle_gamma   90.00
#
_symmetry.space_group_name_H-M   'P 1'
#
loop_
_entity.id
_entity.type
_entity.pdbx_description
1 polymer ?
#
loop_
_entity_poly.entity_id
_entity_poly.type
_entity_poly.pdbx_seq_one_letter_code
_entity_poly.pdbx_strand_id
1 'polypeptide(L)'
;MVTPPLPQHELRRLRQVARGDAHLAELIERRHQGEPLQYLEGTAPFGPLELIVDERVLIPRPETEELFERVVGFEQDPELIVDIGTGSGALALALDNHYPLAEVWATDVSQDALAVADLNRERLGLSVNFGYGDLFDAVPMRLRGRIDLMVSNPPYVAAPEVDSLPADVRREPKGALVAGERGTEVIERIGAEAARWLAPWGRLGVEIGETQEDIAGHFVDIDTEVGTDLTGRIRYVLGRSLIGDRAVRAVGAGEVIGVPTDTVYGIAVDPTDENAVGELFRLKARSAQKPIGILLADVQQALDLVELPPYARDLAETHWPGALTLVAPSRNPLPTGVGDPERDTLGVRVPEHLHFQKVLAETGPLAVTSANPSGGHDVVDDVEARTVFGEVVSVYVPGLSAHRAGSTVVDVTDNKPIVLREGPISIG
;
A
#
# COMPACT_ATOMS: atom_id res chain seq x y z
N MET A 1 -7.06 -45.26 32.31
CA MET A 1 -5.75 -45.20 31.64
C MET A 1 -4.96 -44.10 32.31
N VAL A 2 -3.69 -44.32 32.66
CA VAL A 2 -2.85 -43.29 33.27
C VAL A 2 -2.48 -42.29 32.19
N THR A 3 -2.85 -41.02 32.35
CA THR A 3 -2.46 -39.96 31.41
C THR A 3 -0.93 -39.85 31.40
N PRO A 4 -0.27 -39.95 30.24
CA PRO A 4 1.19 -39.87 30.16
C PRO A 4 1.66 -38.51 30.68
N PRO A 5 2.81 -38.44 31.38
CA PRO A 5 3.31 -37.17 31.91
C PRO A 5 3.67 -36.19 30.78
N LEU A 6 3.45 -34.90 31.02
CA LEU A 6 3.86 -33.85 30.07
C LEU A 6 5.38 -33.86 29.82
N PRO A 7 5.83 -33.47 28.61
CA PRO A 7 7.24 -33.26 28.34
C PRO A 7 7.87 -32.31 29.37
N GLN A 8 9.11 -32.60 29.79
CA GLN A 8 9.77 -31.83 30.86
C GLN A 8 9.90 -30.33 30.53
N HIS A 9 10.04 -29.97 29.24
CA HIS A 9 10.15 -28.58 28.83
C HIS A 9 8.82 -27.83 28.98
N GLU A 10 7.68 -28.44 28.65
CA GLU A 10 6.35 -27.85 28.88
C GLU A 10 6.08 -27.69 30.39
N LEU A 11 6.41 -28.70 31.19
CA LEU A 11 6.21 -28.62 32.64
C LEU A 11 7.06 -27.52 33.30
N ARG A 12 8.28 -27.27 32.79
CA ARG A 12 9.10 -26.14 33.25
C ARG A 12 8.45 -24.79 32.94
N ARG A 13 7.89 -24.65 31.74
CA ARG A 13 7.18 -23.44 31.30
C ARG A 13 5.92 -23.19 32.12
N LEU A 14 5.06 -24.19 32.30
CA LEU A 14 3.86 -24.08 33.15
C LEU A 14 4.19 -23.72 34.60
N ARG A 15 5.31 -24.22 35.15
CA ARG A 15 5.78 -23.83 36.49
C ARG A 15 6.17 -22.36 36.60
N GLN A 16 6.65 -21.74 35.53
CA GLN A 16 7.07 -20.33 35.54
C GLN A 16 5.85 -19.39 35.64
N VAL A 17 4.72 -19.78 35.05
CA VAL A 17 3.48 -18.97 35.04
C VAL A 17 2.51 -19.33 36.17
N ALA A 18 2.65 -20.51 36.78
CA ALA A 18 1.78 -20.95 37.86
C ALA A 18 1.92 -20.07 39.13
N ARG A 19 0.80 -19.84 39.82
CA ARG A 19 0.72 -19.03 41.06
C ARG A 19 0.79 -19.90 42.33
N GLY A 20 1.18 -21.16 42.18
CA GLY A 20 1.20 -22.20 43.23
C GLY A 20 0.83 -23.58 42.69
N ASP A 21 0.99 -24.61 43.50
CA ASP A 21 0.83 -26.02 43.09
C ASP A 21 -0.59 -26.35 42.57
N ALA A 22 -1.62 -25.73 43.15
CA ALA A 22 -3.00 -25.91 42.71
C ALA A 22 -3.23 -25.35 41.30
N HIS A 23 -2.72 -24.15 41.01
CA HIS A 23 -2.81 -23.56 39.67
C HIS A 23 -1.97 -24.36 38.66
N LEU A 24 -0.79 -24.85 39.05
CA LEU A 24 0.02 -25.71 38.20
C LEU A 24 -0.72 -27.01 37.83
N ALA A 25 -1.39 -27.66 38.81
CA ALA A 25 -2.17 -28.86 38.56
C ALA A 25 -3.32 -28.61 37.58
N GLU A 26 -4.00 -27.45 37.69
CA GLU A 26 -5.04 -27.02 36.74
C GLU A 26 -4.48 -26.83 35.32
N LEU A 27 -3.36 -26.13 35.16
CA LEU A 27 -2.74 -25.92 33.85
C LEU A 27 -2.29 -27.23 33.21
N ILE A 28 -1.76 -28.16 33.99
CA ILE A 28 -1.37 -29.50 33.52
C ILE A 28 -2.59 -30.28 33.02
N GLU A 29 -3.71 -30.23 33.75
CA GLU A 29 -4.94 -30.89 33.33
C GLU A 29 -5.47 -30.28 32.03
N ARG A 30 -5.55 -28.95 31.93
CA ARG A 30 -5.95 -28.25 30.70
C ARG A 30 -5.05 -28.60 29.51
N ARG A 31 -3.73 -28.68 29.73
CA ARG A 31 -2.77 -29.14 28.70
C ARG A 31 -3.07 -30.57 28.25
N HIS A 32 -3.39 -31.47 29.16
CA HIS A 32 -3.79 -32.85 28.82
C HIS A 32 -5.11 -32.92 28.06
N GLN A 33 -6.02 -31.96 28.27
CA GLN A 33 -7.26 -31.80 27.48
C GLN A 33 -7.00 -31.19 26.08
N GLY A 34 -5.74 -31.01 25.70
CA GLY A 34 -5.33 -30.53 24.39
C GLY A 34 -5.35 -29.02 24.24
N GLU A 35 -5.41 -28.25 25.34
CA GLU A 35 -5.24 -26.80 25.26
C GLU A 35 -3.79 -26.46 24.84
N PRO A 36 -3.58 -25.51 23.90
CA PRO A 36 -2.25 -25.05 23.52
C PRO A 36 -1.46 -24.50 24.70
N LEU A 37 -0.15 -24.79 24.73
CA LEU A 37 0.73 -24.36 25.81
C LEU A 37 0.76 -22.83 25.96
N GLN A 38 0.77 -22.11 24.84
CA GLN A 38 0.84 -20.65 24.80
C GLN A 38 -0.42 -19.98 25.34
N TYR A 39 -1.61 -20.59 25.17
CA TYR A 39 -2.83 -20.10 25.82
C TYR A 39 -2.80 -20.27 27.33
N LEU A 40 -2.16 -21.35 27.81
CA LEU A 40 -1.96 -21.58 29.24
C LEU A 40 -0.95 -20.60 29.84
N GLU A 41 0.05 -20.17 29.06
CA GLU A 41 1.00 -19.12 29.44
C GLU A 41 0.41 -17.71 29.30
N GLY A 42 -0.55 -17.55 28.40
CA GLY A 42 -1.15 -16.26 28.02
C GLY A 42 -0.29 -15.43 27.09
N THR A 43 0.88 -15.92 26.67
CA THR A 43 1.80 -15.22 25.78
C THR A 43 2.53 -16.15 24.79
N ALA A 44 3.00 -15.57 23.68
CA ALA A 44 3.86 -16.21 22.71
C ALA A 44 4.95 -15.23 22.22
N PRO A 45 6.19 -15.70 21.97
CA PRO A 45 7.21 -14.87 21.33
C PRO A 45 6.91 -14.69 19.83
N PHE A 46 7.30 -13.54 19.27
CA PHE A 46 7.31 -13.27 17.84
C PHE A 46 8.35 -12.19 17.52
N GLY A 47 9.45 -12.58 16.85
CA GLY A 47 10.54 -11.65 16.55
C GLY A 47 11.09 -10.99 17.83
N PRO A 48 11.16 -9.65 17.89
CA PRO A 48 11.62 -8.95 19.09
C PRO A 48 10.54 -8.84 20.19
N LEU A 49 9.33 -9.33 19.95
CA LEU A 49 8.16 -9.10 20.79
C LEU A 49 7.74 -10.34 21.56
N GLU A 50 7.06 -10.10 22.68
CA GLU A 50 6.24 -11.09 23.36
C GLU A 50 4.80 -10.59 23.31
N LEU A 51 3.90 -11.42 22.76
CA LEU A 51 2.51 -11.08 22.48
C LEU A 51 1.58 -11.86 23.40
N ILE A 52 0.57 -11.19 23.93
CA ILE A 52 -0.60 -11.83 24.54
C ILE A 52 -1.31 -12.66 23.48
N VAL A 53 -1.62 -13.90 23.83
CA VAL A 53 -2.41 -14.82 23.00
C VAL A 53 -3.39 -15.60 23.88
N ASP A 54 -4.59 -15.83 23.34
CA ASP A 54 -5.60 -16.69 23.93
C ASP A 54 -6.51 -17.26 22.81
N GLU A 55 -7.58 -17.96 23.20
CA GLU A 55 -8.50 -18.65 22.29
C GLU A 55 -9.15 -17.78 21.20
N ARG A 56 -8.98 -16.45 21.25
CA ARG A 56 -9.50 -15.49 20.27
C ARG A 56 -8.61 -15.32 19.04
N VAL A 57 -7.35 -15.75 19.07
CA VAL A 57 -6.35 -15.48 18.01
C VAL A 57 -5.54 -16.71 17.64
N LEU A 58 -4.99 -16.74 16.42
CA LEU A 58 -3.96 -17.71 16.06
C LEU A 58 -2.70 -17.47 16.90
N ILE A 59 -2.07 -18.55 17.38
CA ILE A 59 -0.75 -18.45 18.02
C ILE A 59 0.29 -18.20 16.92
N PRO A 60 1.10 -17.12 17.00
CA PRO A 60 2.12 -16.82 16.00
C PRO A 60 3.04 -18.02 15.72
N ARG A 61 3.38 -18.22 14.44
CA ARG A 61 4.18 -19.36 13.97
C ARG A 61 5.59 -18.92 13.62
N PRO A 62 6.60 -19.82 13.75
CA PRO A 62 7.96 -19.55 13.28
C PRO A 62 8.02 -19.15 11.79
N GLU A 63 7.19 -19.76 10.96
CA GLU A 63 7.11 -19.44 9.53
C GLU A 63 6.64 -17.99 9.30
N THR A 64 5.72 -17.48 10.14
CA THR A 64 5.30 -16.09 10.08
C THR A 64 6.40 -15.13 10.54
N GLU A 65 7.26 -15.57 11.47
CA GLU A 65 8.44 -14.81 11.90
C GLU A 65 9.49 -14.72 10.77
N GLU A 66 9.69 -15.81 10.03
CA GLU A 66 10.51 -15.79 8.81
C GLU A 66 9.92 -14.87 7.72
N LEU A 67 8.59 -14.80 7.58
CA LEU A 67 7.95 -13.83 6.68
C LEU A 67 8.30 -12.40 7.10
N PHE A 68 8.22 -12.07 8.39
CA PHE A 68 8.66 -10.79 8.93
C PHE A 68 10.12 -10.49 8.58
N GLU A 69 11.03 -11.45 8.80
CA GLU A 69 12.46 -11.28 8.45
C GLU A 69 12.68 -11.01 6.96
N ARG A 70 11.92 -11.68 6.08
CA ARG A 70 12.02 -11.51 4.62
C ARG A 70 11.57 -10.13 4.15
N VAL A 71 10.45 -9.64 4.67
CA VAL A 71 9.94 -8.32 4.25
C VAL A 71 10.77 -7.18 4.83
N VAL A 72 11.37 -7.38 6.01
CA VAL A 72 12.35 -6.45 6.58
C VAL A 72 13.65 -6.39 5.76
N GLY A 73 13.99 -7.47 5.06
CA GLY A 73 15.16 -7.55 4.18
C GLY A 73 15.03 -6.80 2.86
N PHE A 74 13.91 -6.11 2.60
CA PHE A 74 13.73 -5.30 1.40
C PHE A 74 14.61 -4.03 1.43
N GLU A 75 15.05 -3.58 0.26
CA GLU A 75 16.03 -2.49 0.14
C GLU A 75 15.48 -1.11 0.55
N GLN A 76 14.17 -0.90 0.43
CA GLN A 76 13.52 0.37 0.72
C GLN A 76 12.63 0.23 1.95
N ASP A 77 12.84 1.11 2.93
CA ASP A 77 11.99 1.22 4.09
C ASP A 77 10.58 1.71 3.67
N PRO A 78 9.51 1.03 4.09
CA PRO A 78 8.15 1.45 3.78
C PRO A 78 7.72 2.64 4.66
N GLU A 79 6.97 3.58 4.09
CA GLU A 79 6.31 4.64 4.85
C GLU A 79 4.88 4.25 5.25
N LEU A 80 4.23 3.39 4.46
CA LEU A 80 2.89 2.86 4.74
C LEU A 80 2.86 1.33 4.65
N ILE A 81 2.48 0.69 5.75
CA ILE A 81 2.40 -0.76 5.89
C ILE A 81 0.95 -1.18 6.17
N VAL A 82 0.50 -2.25 5.52
CA VAL A 82 -0.81 -2.87 5.81
C VAL A 82 -0.67 -4.36 6.07
N ASP A 83 -1.18 -4.81 7.21
CA ASP A 83 -1.33 -6.22 7.59
C ASP A 83 -2.79 -6.66 7.45
N ILE A 84 -3.06 -7.64 6.58
CA ILE A 84 -4.39 -8.20 6.35
C ILE A 84 -4.56 -9.51 7.11
N GLY A 85 -5.57 -9.58 7.99
CA GLY A 85 -5.78 -10.74 8.88
C GLY A 85 -4.79 -10.76 10.04
N THR A 86 -4.71 -9.66 10.80
CA THR A 86 -3.63 -9.41 11.77
C THR A 86 -3.63 -10.35 12.98
N GLY A 87 -4.77 -10.96 13.33
CA GLY A 87 -4.89 -11.86 14.47
C GLY A 87 -4.50 -11.18 15.79
N SER A 88 -3.41 -11.67 16.40
CA SER A 88 -2.84 -11.10 17.64
C SER A 88 -2.07 -9.78 17.43
N GLY A 89 -1.98 -9.29 16.20
CA GLY A 89 -1.17 -8.14 15.82
C GLY A 89 0.27 -8.49 15.48
N ALA A 90 0.62 -9.77 15.31
CA ALA A 90 2.01 -10.22 15.29
C ALA A 90 2.87 -9.52 14.23
N LEU A 91 2.47 -9.58 12.96
CA LEU A 91 3.18 -8.93 11.85
C LEU A 91 3.12 -7.41 11.99
N ALA A 92 1.92 -6.83 12.15
CA ALA A 92 1.74 -5.39 12.25
C ALA A 92 2.57 -4.74 13.37
N LEU A 93 2.56 -5.32 14.57
CA LEU A 93 3.28 -4.79 15.74
C LEU A 93 4.79 -4.96 15.60
N ALA A 94 5.25 -6.10 15.05
CA ALA A 94 6.68 -6.28 14.79
C ALA A 94 7.20 -5.29 13.73
N LEU A 95 6.39 -5.01 12.70
CA LEU A 95 6.71 -4.03 11.66
C LEU A 95 6.68 -2.59 12.19
N ASP A 96 5.72 -2.22 13.04
CA ASP A 96 5.70 -0.90 13.72
C ASP A 96 6.92 -0.73 14.62
N ASN A 97 7.31 -1.77 15.36
CA ASN A 97 8.51 -1.76 16.18
C ASN A 97 9.80 -1.65 15.36
N HIS A 98 9.85 -2.25 14.16
CA HIS A 98 11.01 -2.20 13.29
C HIS A 98 11.11 -0.88 12.50
N TYR A 99 9.98 -0.38 12.01
CA TYR A 99 9.84 0.85 11.23
C TYR A 99 9.05 1.91 12.02
N PRO A 100 9.64 2.53 13.06
CA PRO A 100 8.92 3.42 13.98
C PRO A 100 8.42 4.73 13.33
N LEU A 101 8.80 5.00 12.08
CA LEU A 101 8.33 6.15 11.31
C LEU A 101 7.23 5.78 10.30
N ALA A 102 6.98 4.49 10.08
CA ALA A 102 5.95 4.03 9.16
C ALA A 102 4.57 4.18 9.78
N GLU A 103 3.59 4.56 8.97
CA GLU A 103 2.18 4.40 9.31
C GLU A 103 1.80 2.93 9.12
N VAL A 104 1.40 2.25 10.19
CA VAL A 104 0.97 0.84 10.12
C VAL A 104 -0.54 0.72 10.32
N TRP A 105 -1.18 -0.01 9.40
CA TRP A 105 -2.58 -0.43 9.51
C TRP A 105 -2.67 -1.94 9.58
N ALA A 106 -3.59 -2.43 10.40
CA ALA A 106 -3.85 -3.84 10.61
C ALA A 106 -5.36 -4.09 10.53
N THR A 107 -5.77 -5.11 9.80
CA THR A 107 -7.18 -5.42 9.62
C THR A 107 -7.50 -6.84 10.02
N ASP A 108 -8.71 -7.06 10.52
CA ASP A 108 -9.21 -8.41 10.81
C ASP A 108 -10.75 -8.44 10.76
N VAL A 109 -11.29 -9.59 10.38
CA VAL A 109 -12.73 -9.86 10.35
C VAL A 109 -13.27 -10.24 11.74
N SER A 110 -12.38 -10.50 12.71
CA SER A 110 -12.71 -10.84 14.09
C SER A 110 -12.50 -9.66 15.03
N GLN A 111 -13.57 -9.16 15.65
CA GLN A 111 -13.46 -8.14 16.71
C GLN A 111 -12.70 -8.66 17.92
N ASP A 112 -12.82 -9.96 18.21
CA ASP A 112 -12.13 -10.61 19.32
C ASP A 112 -10.61 -10.65 19.06
N ALA A 113 -10.19 -10.86 17.81
CA ALA A 113 -8.79 -10.80 17.42
C ALA A 113 -8.24 -9.37 17.52
N LEU A 114 -8.96 -8.40 16.97
CA LEU A 114 -8.59 -6.98 17.10
C LEU A 114 -8.49 -6.53 18.56
N ALA A 115 -9.34 -7.04 19.45
CA ALA A 115 -9.23 -6.76 20.87
C ALA A 115 -7.93 -7.31 21.49
N VAL A 116 -7.45 -8.48 21.06
CA VAL A 116 -6.14 -9.00 21.48
C VAL A 116 -4.99 -8.18 20.88
N ALA A 117 -5.07 -7.84 19.59
CA ALA A 117 -4.09 -7.00 18.93
C ALA A 117 -3.97 -5.62 19.61
N ASP A 118 -5.09 -5.03 20.03
CA ASP A 118 -5.12 -3.75 20.73
C ASP A 118 -4.52 -3.84 22.13
N LEU A 119 -4.80 -4.93 22.88
CA LEU A 119 -4.12 -5.20 24.15
C LEU A 119 -2.60 -5.31 23.98
N ASN A 120 -2.13 -5.96 22.91
CA ASN A 120 -0.71 -6.03 22.59
C ASN A 120 -0.12 -4.68 22.22
N ARG A 121 -0.81 -3.91 21.37
CA ARG A 121 -0.44 -2.54 21.00
C ARG A 121 -0.27 -1.66 22.23
N GLU A 122 -1.25 -1.65 23.14
CA GLU A 122 -1.21 -0.89 24.39
C GLU A 122 -0.07 -1.34 25.31
N ARG A 123 0.10 -2.65 25.49
CA ARG A 123 1.16 -3.23 26.33
C ARG A 123 2.56 -2.86 25.84
N LEU A 124 2.75 -2.83 24.53
CA LEU A 124 4.05 -2.58 23.88
C LEU A 124 4.30 -1.09 23.62
N GLY A 125 3.29 -0.22 23.73
CA GLY A 125 3.42 1.21 23.45
C GLY A 125 3.58 1.53 21.97
N LEU A 126 2.99 0.72 21.09
CA LEU A 126 3.09 0.80 19.64
C LEU A 126 1.90 1.55 19.01
N SER A 127 2.05 1.98 17.75
CA SER A 127 1.15 2.94 17.09
C SER A 127 0.44 2.37 15.85
N VAL A 128 0.02 1.10 15.92
CA VAL A 128 -0.75 0.44 14.87
C VAL A 128 -2.21 0.90 14.85
N ASN A 129 -2.74 1.20 13.67
CA ASN A 129 -4.16 1.50 13.44
C ASN A 129 -4.93 0.22 13.11
N PHE A 130 -6.15 0.06 13.64
CA PHE A 130 -6.96 -1.14 13.41
C PHE A 130 -8.22 -0.86 12.56
N GLY A 131 -8.50 -1.74 11.60
CA GLY A 131 -9.72 -1.76 10.80
C GLY A 131 -10.49 -3.07 10.98
N TYR A 132 -11.79 -2.98 11.28
CA TYR A 132 -12.67 -4.15 11.37
C TYR A 132 -13.41 -4.38 10.05
N GLY A 133 -13.24 -5.57 9.48
CA GLY A 133 -13.92 -5.97 8.24
C GLY A 133 -13.19 -7.08 7.50
N ASP A 134 -13.73 -7.44 6.33
CA ASP A 134 -13.22 -8.54 5.52
C ASP A 134 -12.14 -8.05 4.54
N LEU A 135 -10.91 -8.51 4.72
CA LEU A 135 -9.75 -8.16 3.89
C LEU A 135 -9.65 -6.64 3.65
N PHE A 136 -9.69 -6.23 2.38
CA PHE A 136 -9.52 -4.85 1.95
C PHE A 136 -10.70 -3.93 2.29
N ASP A 137 -11.90 -4.46 2.60
CA ASP A 137 -13.05 -3.64 3.00
C ASP A 137 -12.79 -2.88 4.31
N ALA A 138 -11.87 -3.39 5.13
CA ALA A 138 -11.45 -2.79 6.39
C ALA A 138 -10.32 -1.76 6.23
N VAL A 139 -9.69 -1.70 5.05
CA VAL A 139 -8.57 -0.78 4.78
C VAL A 139 -9.15 0.59 4.39
N PRO A 140 -8.70 1.70 5.02
CA PRO A 140 -9.19 3.02 4.67
C PRO A 140 -8.96 3.32 3.19
N MET A 141 -10.02 3.73 2.48
CA MET A 141 -9.95 3.96 1.03
C MET A 141 -8.83 4.94 0.62
N ARG A 142 -8.48 5.92 1.48
CA ARG A 142 -7.37 6.87 1.27
C ARG A 142 -5.99 6.22 1.09
N LEU A 143 -5.84 4.93 1.44
CA LEU A 143 -4.60 4.16 1.30
C LEU A 143 -4.51 3.41 -0.02
N ARG A 144 -5.59 3.35 -0.80
CA ARG A 144 -5.61 2.70 -2.12
C ARG A 144 -4.51 3.29 -3.02
N GLY A 145 -3.69 2.43 -3.62
CA GLY A 145 -2.58 2.82 -4.48
C GLY A 145 -1.39 3.44 -3.75
N ARG A 146 -1.31 3.30 -2.41
CA ARG A 146 -0.29 3.95 -1.58
C ARG A 146 0.49 2.99 -0.68
N ILE A 147 0.06 1.74 -0.56
CA ILE A 147 0.69 0.79 0.37
C ILE A 147 2.10 0.45 -0.17
N ASP A 148 3.14 0.81 0.59
CA ASP A 148 4.53 0.48 0.26
C ASP A 148 4.83 -0.99 0.57
N LEU A 149 4.27 -1.52 1.67
CA LEU A 149 4.39 -2.92 2.07
C LEU A 149 3.05 -3.49 2.54
N MET A 150 2.58 -4.53 1.87
CA MET A 150 1.43 -5.33 2.30
C MET A 150 1.90 -6.69 2.80
N VAL A 151 1.44 -7.10 3.98
CA VAL A 151 1.70 -8.43 4.53
C VAL A 151 0.42 -9.14 4.90
N SER A 152 0.45 -10.48 4.92
CA SER A 152 -0.66 -11.29 5.44
C SER A 152 -0.18 -12.69 5.80
N ASN A 153 -0.68 -13.23 6.91
CA ASN A 153 -0.76 -14.68 7.13
C ASN A 153 -2.26 -15.08 7.12
N PRO A 154 -2.86 -15.27 5.94
CA PRO A 154 -4.27 -15.61 5.84
C PRO A 154 -4.51 -17.08 6.21
N PRO A 155 -5.74 -17.47 6.55
CA PRO A 155 -6.08 -18.89 6.65
C PRO A 155 -5.85 -19.60 5.30
N TYR A 156 -5.24 -20.78 5.35
CA TYR A 156 -4.91 -21.60 4.17
C TYR A 156 -5.31 -23.07 4.29
N VAL A 157 -6.00 -23.47 5.35
CA VAL A 157 -6.46 -24.86 5.55
C VAL A 157 -7.79 -25.08 4.81
N ALA A 158 -7.91 -26.21 4.11
CA ALA A 158 -9.16 -26.61 3.49
C ALA A 158 -10.15 -27.15 4.54
N ALA A 159 -11.44 -26.84 4.39
CA ALA A 159 -12.48 -27.27 5.33
C ALA A 159 -12.51 -28.79 5.58
N PRO A 160 -12.28 -29.67 4.58
CA PRO A 160 -12.20 -31.12 4.80
C PRO A 160 -10.98 -31.58 5.62
N GLU A 161 -9.94 -30.76 5.76
CA GLU A 161 -8.68 -31.11 6.42
C GLU A 161 -8.68 -30.78 7.91
N VAL A 162 -9.66 -29.99 8.39
CA VAL A 162 -9.72 -29.49 9.78
C VAL A 162 -9.67 -30.61 10.81
N ASP A 163 -10.35 -31.74 10.56
CA ASP A 163 -10.39 -32.86 11.49
C ASP A 163 -9.06 -33.63 11.58
N SER A 164 -8.18 -33.45 10.59
CA SER A 164 -6.84 -34.04 10.53
C SER A 164 -5.78 -33.22 11.26
N LEU A 165 -6.10 -31.97 11.62
CA LEU A 165 -5.18 -31.07 12.32
C LEU A 165 -4.85 -31.58 13.73
N PRO A 166 -3.64 -31.27 14.24
CA PRO A 166 -3.28 -31.52 15.63
C PRO A 166 -4.32 -31.00 16.62
N ALA A 167 -4.48 -31.68 17.76
CA ALA A 167 -5.56 -31.39 18.70
C ALA A 167 -5.49 -29.98 19.31
N ASP A 168 -4.28 -29.47 19.52
CA ASP A 168 -4.00 -28.10 19.96
C ASP A 168 -4.34 -27.08 18.88
N VAL A 169 -3.94 -27.31 17.62
CA VAL A 169 -4.30 -26.43 16.50
C VAL A 169 -5.83 -26.35 16.32
N ARG A 170 -6.56 -27.46 16.51
CA ARG A 170 -8.04 -27.46 16.45
C ARG A 170 -8.72 -26.63 17.55
N ARG A 171 -7.98 -26.19 18.58
CA ARG A 171 -8.50 -25.27 19.62
C ARG A 171 -8.40 -23.79 19.21
N GLU A 172 -7.64 -23.48 18.17
CA GLU A 172 -7.49 -22.09 17.69
C GLU A 172 -8.73 -21.67 16.89
N PRO A 173 -8.98 -20.35 16.72
CA PRO A 173 -10.15 -19.87 15.99
C PRO A 173 -10.24 -20.48 14.59
N LYS A 174 -11.38 -21.10 14.27
CA LYS A 174 -11.59 -21.70 12.93
C LYS A 174 -11.41 -20.68 11.80
N GLY A 175 -11.83 -19.43 12.02
CA GLY A 175 -11.69 -18.36 11.03
C GLY A 175 -10.24 -17.96 10.74
N ALA A 176 -9.30 -18.27 11.64
CA ALA A 176 -7.87 -18.05 11.41
C ALA A 176 -7.16 -19.25 10.75
N LEU A 177 -7.85 -20.38 10.59
CA LEU A 177 -7.30 -21.60 9.99
C LEU A 177 -7.90 -21.88 8.61
N VAL A 178 -9.24 -21.83 8.51
CA VAL A 178 -9.99 -22.35 7.38
C VAL A 178 -10.24 -21.27 6.34
N ALA A 179 -9.70 -21.45 5.13
CA ALA A 179 -9.89 -20.49 4.03
C ALA A 179 -11.20 -20.72 3.27
N GLY A 180 -11.64 -21.98 3.19
CA GLY A 180 -12.75 -22.42 2.35
C GLY A 180 -12.67 -23.92 2.07
N GLU A 181 -13.31 -24.39 1.01
CA GLU A 181 -13.33 -25.81 0.64
C GLU A 181 -11.97 -26.29 0.10
N ARG A 182 -11.21 -25.40 -0.55
CA ARG A 182 -9.92 -25.71 -1.19
C ARG A 182 -8.72 -25.27 -0.35
N GLY A 183 -8.92 -24.35 0.60
CA GLY A 183 -7.83 -23.77 1.39
C GLY A 183 -7.10 -22.62 0.67
N THR A 184 -7.48 -22.28 -0.56
CA THR A 184 -6.84 -21.19 -1.33
C THR A 184 -7.70 -19.94 -1.41
N GLU A 185 -8.98 -20.01 -1.08
CA GLU A 185 -9.98 -18.98 -1.41
C GLU A 185 -9.63 -17.60 -0.86
N VAL A 186 -9.10 -17.50 0.36
CA VAL A 186 -8.70 -16.22 0.95
C VAL A 186 -7.48 -15.64 0.25
N ILE A 187 -6.48 -16.47 -0.07
CA ILE A 187 -5.28 -16.03 -0.79
C ILE A 187 -5.62 -15.60 -2.23
N GLU A 188 -6.53 -16.31 -2.91
CA GLU A 188 -7.02 -15.91 -4.24
C GLU A 188 -7.66 -14.53 -4.23
N ARG A 189 -8.46 -14.21 -3.19
CA ARG A 189 -9.07 -12.89 -3.01
C ARG A 189 -8.02 -11.82 -2.74
N ILE A 190 -7.03 -12.11 -1.89
CA ILE A 190 -5.89 -11.22 -1.64
C ILE A 190 -5.16 -10.93 -2.95
N GLY A 191 -4.79 -11.95 -3.72
CA GLY A 191 -4.06 -11.81 -4.98
C GLY A 191 -4.82 -11.03 -6.05
N ALA A 192 -6.14 -11.21 -6.13
CA ALA A 192 -6.98 -10.49 -7.09
C ALA A 192 -7.09 -8.98 -6.83
N GLU A 193 -6.87 -8.53 -5.60
CA GLU A 193 -7.07 -7.14 -5.18
C GLU A 193 -5.79 -6.39 -4.81
N ALA A 194 -4.74 -7.08 -4.36
CA ALA A 194 -3.53 -6.46 -3.82
C ALA A 194 -2.93 -5.34 -4.69
N ALA A 195 -2.83 -5.55 -6.01
CA ALA A 195 -2.26 -4.55 -6.92
C ALA A 195 -3.03 -3.21 -6.96
N ARG A 196 -4.32 -3.20 -6.60
CA ARG A 196 -5.13 -1.97 -6.53
C ARG A 196 -4.79 -1.13 -5.30
N TRP A 197 -4.21 -1.75 -4.29
CA TRP A 197 -3.90 -1.12 -3.01
C TRP A 197 -2.42 -0.77 -2.87
N LEU A 198 -1.54 -1.58 -3.47
CA LEU A 198 -0.11 -1.31 -3.52
C LEU A 198 0.20 -0.02 -4.29
N ALA A 199 1.18 0.71 -3.79
CA ALA A 199 1.83 1.77 -4.55
C ALA A 199 2.45 1.23 -5.85
N PRO A 200 2.74 2.09 -6.85
CA PRO A 200 3.75 1.80 -7.86
C PRO A 200 5.01 1.22 -7.20
N TRP A 201 5.35 -0.02 -7.59
CA TRP A 201 6.46 -0.79 -7.02
C TRP A 201 6.35 -1.12 -5.52
N GLY A 202 5.18 -0.96 -4.92
CA GLY A 202 4.89 -1.45 -3.56
C GLY A 202 5.08 -2.96 -3.48
N ARG A 203 5.49 -3.44 -2.31
CA ARG A 203 5.89 -4.82 -2.08
C ARG A 203 4.83 -5.59 -1.31
N LEU A 204 4.88 -6.90 -1.44
CA LEU A 204 3.94 -7.85 -0.86
C LEU A 204 4.72 -9.01 -0.21
N GLY A 205 4.24 -9.49 0.94
CA GLY A 205 4.60 -10.79 1.49
C GLY A 205 3.40 -11.53 2.07
N VAL A 206 3.09 -12.73 1.58
CA VAL A 206 1.95 -13.54 2.03
C VAL A 206 2.41 -14.94 2.40
N GLU A 207 2.04 -15.41 3.59
CA GLU A 207 2.23 -16.82 3.97
C GLU A 207 1.22 -17.72 3.25
N ILE A 208 1.66 -18.89 2.79
CA ILE A 208 0.86 -19.86 2.04
C ILE A 208 1.11 -21.30 2.52
N GLY A 209 0.17 -22.19 2.23
CA GLY A 209 0.32 -23.63 2.49
C GLY A 209 1.40 -24.29 1.61
N GLU A 210 1.98 -25.41 2.07
CA GLU A 210 3.14 -26.06 1.41
C GLU A 210 2.83 -26.66 0.04
N THR A 211 1.55 -26.86 -0.27
CA THR A 211 1.05 -27.44 -1.52
C THR A 211 0.44 -26.39 -2.44
N GLN A 212 0.54 -25.10 -2.11
CA GLN A 212 -0.19 -24.01 -2.77
C GLN A 212 0.68 -23.15 -3.68
N GLU A 213 1.74 -23.69 -4.28
CA GLU A 213 2.70 -22.92 -5.09
C GLU A 213 2.05 -22.18 -6.27
N ASP A 214 1.04 -22.81 -6.90
CA ASP A 214 0.30 -22.26 -8.04
C ASP A 214 -0.47 -20.98 -7.70
N ILE A 215 -0.65 -20.67 -6.41
CA ILE A 215 -1.38 -19.49 -5.95
C ILE A 215 -0.70 -18.18 -6.36
N ALA A 216 0.61 -18.20 -6.61
CA ALA A 216 1.35 -17.04 -7.10
C ALA A 216 0.73 -16.46 -8.39
N GLY A 217 0.17 -17.31 -9.26
CA GLY A 217 -0.49 -16.89 -10.49
C GLY A 217 -1.78 -16.08 -10.29
N HIS A 218 -2.33 -16.04 -9.07
CA HIS A 218 -3.51 -15.23 -8.74
C HIS A 218 -3.18 -13.78 -8.39
N PHE A 219 -1.91 -13.45 -8.16
CA PHE A 219 -1.45 -12.10 -7.86
C PHE A 219 -1.26 -11.29 -9.15
N VAL A 220 -2.38 -10.83 -9.71
CA VAL A 220 -2.40 -10.08 -10.98
C VAL A 220 -1.71 -8.73 -10.80
N ASP A 221 -0.92 -8.31 -11.80
CA ASP A 221 -0.15 -7.06 -11.79
C ASP A 221 0.91 -6.98 -10.67
N ILE A 222 1.37 -8.13 -10.18
CA ILE A 222 2.46 -8.27 -9.22
C ILE A 222 3.48 -9.25 -9.79
N ASP A 223 4.75 -8.86 -9.76
CA ASP A 223 5.88 -9.74 -10.06
C ASP A 223 6.17 -10.57 -8.82
N THR A 224 5.76 -11.84 -8.83
CA THR A 224 5.82 -12.72 -7.65
C THR A 224 6.92 -13.75 -7.73
N GLU A 225 7.53 -14.03 -6.59
CA GLU A 225 8.40 -15.18 -6.34
C GLU A 225 7.80 -16.04 -5.23
N VAL A 226 7.96 -17.37 -5.37
CA VAL A 226 7.59 -18.33 -4.31
C VAL A 226 8.82 -18.64 -3.47
N GLY A 227 8.73 -18.38 -2.18
CA GLY A 227 9.78 -18.63 -1.20
C GLY A 227 9.57 -19.90 -0.38
N THR A 228 10.67 -20.50 0.07
CA THR A 228 10.65 -21.63 1.00
C THR A 228 11.12 -21.26 2.40
N ASP A 229 10.63 -21.95 3.42
CA ASP A 229 11.14 -21.89 4.79
C ASP A 229 12.53 -22.51 4.95
N LEU A 230 13.08 -22.43 6.17
CA LEU A 230 14.37 -23.03 6.53
C LEU A 230 14.41 -24.57 6.37
N THR A 231 13.25 -25.23 6.27
CA THR A 231 13.15 -26.67 6.02
C THR A 231 13.05 -27.01 4.52
N GLY A 232 13.02 -26.01 3.66
CA GLY A 232 12.90 -26.15 2.21
C GLY A 232 11.47 -26.36 1.73
N ARG A 233 10.46 -26.10 2.56
CA ARG A 233 9.04 -26.18 2.17
C ARG A 233 8.55 -24.84 1.68
N ILE A 234 7.67 -24.86 0.69
CA ILE A 234 7.02 -23.66 0.18
C ILE A 234 6.18 -23.03 1.30
N ARG A 235 6.36 -21.73 1.50
CA ARG A 235 5.68 -20.99 2.57
C ARG A 235 5.30 -19.56 2.23
N TYR A 236 5.90 -18.96 1.21
CA TYR A 236 5.71 -17.53 0.98
C TYR A 236 5.45 -17.23 -0.48
N VAL A 237 4.58 -16.26 -0.74
CA VAL A 237 4.58 -15.48 -1.97
C VAL A 237 5.11 -14.10 -1.62
N LEU A 238 6.26 -13.76 -2.19
CA LEU A 238 6.83 -12.40 -2.12
C LEU A 238 6.62 -11.73 -3.47
N GLY A 239 6.42 -10.42 -3.50
CA GLY A 239 6.27 -9.76 -4.79
C GLY A 239 6.37 -8.25 -4.77
N ARG A 240 6.36 -7.68 -5.97
CA ARG A 240 6.41 -6.23 -6.21
C ARG A 240 5.38 -5.85 -7.27
N SER A 241 4.61 -4.80 -7.00
CA SER A 241 3.63 -4.25 -7.93
C SER A 241 4.29 -3.84 -9.25
N LEU A 242 3.72 -4.30 -10.37
CA LEU A 242 4.16 -3.98 -11.73
C LEU A 242 3.57 -2.68 -12.26
N ILE A 243 2.69 -2.00 -11.51
CA ILE A 243 2.00 -0.78 -11.95
C ILE A 243 2.98 0.31 -12.37
N GLY A 244 4.05 0.51 -11.59
CA GLY A 244 5.08 1.50 -11.93
C GLY A 244 5.83 1.15 -13.22
N ASP A 245 6.23 -0.13 -13.39
CA ASP A 245 6.92 -0.60 -14.61
C ASP A 245 6.03 -0.44 -15.86
N ARG A 246 4.73 -0.73 -15.71
CA ARG A 246 3.74 -0.55 -16.77
C ARG A 246 3.55 0.92 -17.12
N ALA A 247 3.48 1.81 -16.12
CA ALA A 247 3.36 3.25 -16.35
C ALA A 247 4.57 3.81 -17.08
N VAL A 248 5.79 3.45 -16.66
CA VAL A 248 7.04 3.85 -17.33
C VAL A 248 7.08 3.37 -18.77
N ARG A 249 6.74 2.10 -19.01
CA ARG A 249 6.70 1.52 -20.34
C ARG A 249 5.67 2.19 -21.25
N ALA A 250 4.48 2.47 -20.74
CA ALA A 250 3.41 3.12 -21.49
C ALA A 250 3.81 4.54 -21.91
N VAL A 251 4.37 5.33 -20.99
CA VAL A 251 4.89 6.67 -21.32
C VAL A 251 5.98 6.59 -22.39
N GLY A 252 6.97 5.70 -22.22
CA GLY A 252 8.05 5.52 -23.20
C GLY A 252 7.58 5.00 -24.57
N ALA A 253 6.36 4.45 -24.65
CA ALA A 253 5.72 4.04 -25.90
C ALA A 253 4.82 5.13 -26.52
N GLY A 254 4.78 6.34 -25.94
CA GLY A 254 3.92 7.44 -26.38
C GLY A 254 2.44 7.24 -26.03
N GLU A 255 2.14 6.36 -25.06
CA GLU A 255 0.77 6.04 -24.65
C GLU A 255 0.27 6.95 -23.52
N VAL A 256 -1.05 7.02 -23.36
CA VAL A 256 -1.70 7.80 -22.29
C VAL A 256 -1.82 6.97 -21.03
N ILE A 257 -1.40 7.55 -19.90
CA ILE A 257 -1.59 6.96 -18.57
C ILE A 257 -2.53 7.81 -17.71
N GLY A 258 -3.26 7.17 -16.80
CA GLY A 258 -4.05 7.79 -15.75
C GLY A 258 -3.25 7.84 -14.45
N VAL A 259 -3.25 8.98 -13.76
CA VAL A 259 -2.41 9.22 -12.59
C VAL A 259 -3.15 9.96 -11.47
N PRO A 260 -3.04 9.52 -10.20
CA PRO A 260 -3.55 10.28 -9.08
C PRO A 260 -2.68 11.51 -8.83
N THR A 261 -3.30 12.62 -8.42
CA THR A 261 -2.56 13.80 -7.95
C THR A 261 -3.09 14.28 -6.60
N ASP A 262 -2.37 15.17 -5.96
CA ASP A 262 -2.85 15.92 -4.78
C ASP A 262 -4.17 16.67 -5.03
N THR A 263 -4.47 16.99 -6.29
CA THR A 263 -5.68 17.72 -6.72
C THR A 263 -6.77 16.79 -7.26
N VAL A 264 -6.83 16.62 -8.56
CA VAL A 264 -7.80 15.74 -9.26
C VAL A 264 -7.07 14.63 -9.97
N TYR A 265 -7.77 13.55 -10.31
CA TYR A 265 -7.16 12.49 -11.10
C TYR A 265 -6.82 13.04 -12.48
N GLY A 266 -5.65 12.67 -13.00
CA GLY A 266 -5.10 13.19 -14.25
C GLY A 266 -5.01 12.13 -15.33
N ILE A 267 -4.95 12.58 -16.58
CA ILE A 267 -4.38 11.81 -17.69
C ILE A 267 -3.11 12.51 -18.16
N ALA A 268 -2.09 11.71 -18.43
CA ALA A 268 -0.71 12.16 -18.60
C ALA A 268 -0.04 11.48 -19.79
N VAL A 269 0.85 12.22 -20.44
CA VAL A 269 1.70 11.77 -21.56
C VAL A 269 3.08 12.39 -21.46
N ASP A 270 4.05 11.85 -22.20
CA ASP A 270 5.34 12.50 -22.42
C ASP A 270 5.10 13.88 -23.09
N PRO A 271 5.55 14.99 -22.48
CA PRO A 271 5.35 16.33 -23.01
C PRO A 271 6.14 16.57 -24.29
N THR A 272 7.11 15.74 -24.65
CA THR A 272 7.97 15.88 -25.83
C THR A 272 7.47 15.10 -27.04
N ASP A 273 6.55 14.14 -26.85
CA ASP A 273 5.94 13.38 -27.93
C ASP A 273 4.72 14.11 -28.52
N GLU A 274 4.89 14.65 -29.73
CA GLU A 274 3.83 15.38 -30.44
C GLU A 274 2.56 14.54 -30.69
N ASN A 275 2.71 13.23 -30.93
CA ASN A 275 1.57 12.35 -31.16
C ASN A 275 0.81 12.10 -29.85
N ALA A 276 1.54 11.85 -28.76
CA ALA A 276 0.94 11.59 -27.45
C ALA A 276 0.22 12.84 -26.91
N VAL A 277 0.84 14.02 -27.04
CA VAL A 277 0.19 15.31 -26.75
C VAL A 277 -1.07 15.49 -27.61
N GLY A 278 -0.99 15.20 -28.90
CA GLY A 278 -2.15 15.25 -29.80
C GLY A 278 -3.30 14.34 -29.36
N GLU A 279 -3.01 13.14 -28.85
CA GLU A 279 -4.02 12.22 -28.29
C GLU A 279 -4.64 12.76 -27.01
N LEU A 280 -3.84 13.36 -26.12
CA LEU A 280 -4.33 14.01 -24.90
C LEU A 280 -5.38 15.10 -25.20
N PHE A 281 -5.17 15.88 -26.25
CA PHE A 281 -6.13 16.89 -26.73
C PHE A 281 -7.39 16.28 -27.32
N ARG A 282 -7.26 15.20 -28.12
CA ARG A 282 -8.40 14.47 -28.69
C ARG A 282 -9.31 13.90 -27.61
N LEU A 283 -8.73 13.22 -26.63
CA LEU A 283 -9.43 12.65 -25.48
C LEU A 283 -10.23 13.69 -24.69
N LYS A 284 -9.72 14.93 -24.63
CA LYS A 284 -10.36 16.01 -23.89
C LYS A 284 -11.35 16.84 -24.70
N ALA A 285 -11.43 16.64 -26.02
CA ALA A 285 -12.11 17.55 -26.93
C ALA A 285 -11.74 19.03 -26.67
N ARG A 286 -10.47 19.27 -26.33
CA ARG A 286 -9.99 20.56 -25.82
C ARG A 286 -9.57 21.44 -26.99
N SER A 287 -9.89 22.74 -26.93
CA SER A 287 -9.31 23.73 -27.85
C SER A 287 -7.84 23.95 -27.51
N ALA A 288 -6.96 24.06 -28.50
CA ALA A 288 -5.52 24.35 -28.34
C ALA A 288 -5.21 25.63 -27.52
N GLN A 289 -6.20 26.48 -27.29
CA GLN A 289 -6.09 27.73 -26.52
C GLN A 289 -6.04 27.55 -24.99
N LYS A 290 -6.28 26.35 -24.45
CA LYS A 290 -6.16 26.10 -23.00
C LYS A 290 -4.88 25.30 -22.74
N PRO A 291 -3.75 25.96 -22.40
CA PRO A 291 -2.45 25.31 -22.29
C PRO A 291 -2.47 24.17 -21.26
N ILE A 292 -1.69 23.12 -21.52
CA ILE A 292 -1.49 21.99 -20.61
C ILE A 292 -0.24 22.24 -19.77
N GLY A 293 -0.36 22.00 -18.46
CA GLY A 293 0.76 22.13 -17.54
C GLY A 293 1.60 20.85 -17.46
N ILE A 294 2.77 20.96 -16.86
CA ILE A 294 3.72 19.87 -16.68
C ILE A 294 3.83 19.56 -15.18
N LEU A 295 3.74 18.28 -14.84
CA LEU A 295 4.02 17.78 -13.51
C LEU A 295 5.44 17.19 -13.46
N LEU A 296 6.10 17.41 -12.32
CA LEU A 296 7.53 17.20 -12.14
C LEU A 296 7.79 16.41 -10.86
N ALA A 297 8.84 15.61 -10.86
CA ALA A 297 9.25 14.84 -9.68
C ALA A 297 9.81 15.76 -8.58
N ASP A 298 10.54 16.80 -8.97
CA ASP A 298 11.25 17.69 -8.05
C ASP A 298 11.45 19.10 -8.63
N VAL A 299 12.00 19.99 -7.80
CA VAL A 299 12.32 21.38 -8.16
C VAL A 299 13.41 21.45 -9.23
N GLN A 300 14.35 20.50 -9.27
CA GLN A 300 15.45 20.52 -10.23
C GLN A 300 14.93 20.36 -11.66
N GLN A 301 14.00 19.43 -11.89
CA GLN A 301 13.31 19.29 -13.17
C GLN A 301 12.59 20.59 -13.59
N ALA A 302 12.06 21.35 -12.63
CA ALA A 302 11.43 22.64 -12.93
C ALA A 302 12.46 23.65 -13.44
N LEU A 303 13.61 23.74 -12.77
CA LEU A 303 14.68 24.67 -13.14
C LEU A 303 15.30 24.37 -14.51
N ASP A 304 15.28 23.11 -14.93
CA ASP A 304 15.75 22.66 -16.24
C ASP A 304 14.75 23.01 -17.36
N LEU A 305 13.46 23.16 -17.05
CA LEU A 305 12.40 23.47 -18.02
C LEU A 305 12.04 24.96 -18.09
N VAL A 306 12.08 25.68 -16.97
CA VAL A 306 11.59 27.07 -16.89
C VAL A 306 12.57 28.02 -16.19
N GLU A 307 12.39 29.31 -16.44
CA GLU A 307 13.14 30.38 -15.78
C GLU A 307 12.38 30.92 -14.56
N LEU A 308 12.77 30.49 -13.36
CA LEU A 308 12.18 31.00 -12.11
C LEU A 308 13.00 32.18 -11.55
N PRO A 309 12.41 33.39 -11.40
CA PRO A 309 13.03 34.48 -10.65
C PRO A 309 13.19 34.10 -9.17
N PRO A 310 14.08 34.77 -8.40
CA PRO A 310 14.37 34.40 -7.01
C PRO A 310 13.12 34.24 -6.13
N TYR A 311 12.18 35.19 -6.19
CA TYR A 311 10.96 35.12 -5.40
C TYR A 311 10.07 33.91 -5.76
N ALA A 312 10.08 33.46 -7.02
CA ALA A 312 9.32 32.30 -7.46
C ALA A 312 9.98 30.99 -7.01
N ARG A 313 11.31 30.98 -6.85
CA ARG A 313 12.02 29.86 -6.22
C ARG A 313 11.66 29.77 -4.74
N ASP A 314 11.57 30.90 -4.04
CA ASP A 314 11.12 30.93 -2.64
C ASP A 314 9.68 30.37 -2.51
N LEU A 315 8.79 30.72 -3.44
CA LEU A 315 7.43 30.16 -3.50
C LEU A 315 7.45 28.65 -3.76
N ALA A 316 8.28 28.18 -4.70
CA ALA A 316 8.44 26.76 -4.98
C ALA A 316 8.97 26.01 -3.75
N GLU A 317 10.05 26.47 -3.12
CA GLU A 317 10.62 25.85 -1.92
C GLU A 317 9.63 25.81 -0.74
N THR A 318 8.73 26.79 -0.65
CA THR A 318 7.74 26.87 0.42
C THR A 318 6.52 25.97 0.18
N HIS A 319 6.10 25.80 -1.07
CA HIS A 319 4.81 25.21 -1.42
C HIS A 319 4.89 23.97 -2.30
N TRP A 320 6.09 23.57 -2.73
CA TRP A 320 6.33 22.31 -3.41
C TRP A 320 7.04 21.32 -2.50
N PRO A 321 6.64 20.03 -2.50
CA PRO A 321 5.48 19.48 -3.20
C PRO A 321 4.13 20.05 -2.74
N GLY A 322 3.21 20.30 -3.68
CA GLY A 322 1.90 20.84 -3.31
C GLY A 322 1.12 21.45 -4.46
N ALA A 323 -0.11 21.89 -4.14
CA ALA A 323 -1.11 22.37 -5.09
C ALA A 323 -0.86 23.79 -5.61
N LEU A 324 0.40 24.15 -5.90
CA LEU A 324 0.81 25.40 -6.54
C LEU A 324 1.36 25.13 -7.94
N THR A 325 0.86 25.82 -8.95
CA THR A 325 1.39 25.82 -10.32
C THR A 325 2.00 27.17 -10.62
N LEU A 326 3.27 27.18 -11.03
CA LEU A 326 3.98 28.38 -11.43
C LEU A 326 4.04 28.46 -12.97
N VAL A 327 3.56 29.55 -13.53
CA VAL A 327 3.67 29.84 -14.98
C VAL A 327 4.88 30.73 -15.20
N ALA A 328 5.86 30.21 -15.92
CA ALA A 328 7.16 30.85 -16.10
C ALA A 328 7.66 30.72 -17.56
N PRO A 329 8.60 31.57 -18.01
CA PRO A 329 9.19 31.47 -19.34
C PRO A 329 9.82 30.09 -19.56
N SER A 330 9.52 29.48 -20.71
CA SER A 330 10.09 28.20 -21.11
C SER A 330 11.55 28.36 -21.52
N ARG A 331 12.40 27.40 -21.14
CA ARG A 331 13.79 27.31 -21.64
C ARG A 331 13.87 26.63 -23.00
N ASN A 332 12.96 25.71 -23.28
CA ASN A 332 12.97 24.86 -24.48
C ASN A 332 11.58 24.87 -25.14
N PRO A 333 11.50 24.84 -26.48
CA PRO A 333 10.23 24.65 -27.16
C PRO A 333 9.68 23.24 -26.91
N LEU A 334 8.37 23.14 -26.69
CA LEU A 334 7.63 21.88 -26.57
C LEU A 334 6.58 21.79 -27.68
N PRO A 335 6.03 20.59 -27.97
CA PRO A 335 4.92 20.39 -28.88
C PRO A 335 3.76 21.37 -28.63
N THR A 336 3.07 21.74 -29.72
CA THR A 336 1.98 22.72 -29.67
C THR A 336 0.89 22.28 -28.68
N GLY A 337 0.56 23.15 -27.73
CA GLY A 337 -0.48 22.93 -26.71
C GLY A 337 0.06 22.56 -25.33
N VAL A 338 1.34 22.20 -25.21
CA VAL A 338 2.04 22.15 -23.92
C VAL A 338 2.53 23.56 -23.60
N GLY A 339 2.01 24.15 -22.52
CA GLY A 339 2.19 25.56 -22.23
C GLY A 339 1.52 26.52 -23.23
N ASP A 340 1.77 27.81 -23.03
CA ASP A 340 1.22 28.90 -23.86
C ASP A 340 2.23 29.27 -24.97
N PRO A 341 1.93 28.95 -26.24
CA PRO A 341 2.83 29.20 -27.36
C PRO A 341 2.87 30.68 -27.78
N GLU A 342 1.91 31.52 -27.37
CA GLU A 342 1.94 32.95 -27.69
C GLU A 342 2.85 33.71 -26.72
N ARG A 343 2.96 33.21 -25.49
CA ARG A 343 3.75 33.81 -24.41
C ARG A 343 5.10 33.12 -24.19
N ASP A 344 5.35 31.99 -24.85
CA ASP A 344 6.48 31.09 -24.58
C ASP A 344 6.61 30.71 -23.09
N THR A 345 5.48 30.36 -22.45
CA THR A 345 5.43 30.03 -21.02
C THR A 345 4.94 28.61 -20.74
N LEU A 346 5.45 28.00 -19.67
CA LEU A 346 4.99 26.70 -19.17
C LEU A 346 4.45 26.86 -17.75
N GLY A 347 3.31 26.22 -17.48
CA GLY A 347 2.83 25.98 -16.13
C GLY A 347 3.46 24.71 -15.57
N VAL A 348 4.26 24.82 -14.52
CA VAL A 348 4.96 23.69 -13.87
C VAL A 348 4.50 23.50 -12.43
N ARG A 349 4.51 22.26 -11.93
CA ARG A 349 4.20 21.91 -10.53
C ARG A 349 4.87 20.61 -10.11
N VAL A 350 5.35 20.56 -8.87
CA VAL A 350 5.69 19.30 -8.18
C VAL A 350 4.49 18.89 -7.31
N PRO A 351 3.74 17.82 -7.65
CA PRO A 351 2.53 17.45 -6.93
C PRO A 351 2.86 16.79 -5.58
N GLU A 352 2.08 17.05 -4.53
CA GLU A 352 2.21 16.36 -3.23
C GLU A 352 1.60 14.95 -3.27
N HIS A 353 2.23 14.06 -4.03
CA HIS A 353 1.81 12.67 -4.14
C HIS A 353 3.02 11.75 -4.31
N LEU A 354 3.57 11.27 -3.20
CA LEU A 354 4.85 10.54 -3.12
C LEU A 354 5.03 9.48 -4.22
N HIS A 355 4.08 8.54 -4.37
CA HIS A 355 4.26 7.47 -5.35
C HIS A 355 4.13 7.94 -6.80
N PHE A 356 3.44 9.06 -7.04
CA PHE A 356 3.38 9.64 -8.38
C PHE A 356 4.68 10.41 -8.69
N GLN A 357 5.30 11.05 -7.69
CA GLN A 357 6.65 11.58 -7.83
C GLN A 357 7.67 10.49 -8.16
N LYS A 358 7.56 9.29 -7.55
CA LYS A 358 8.39 8.13 -7.93
C LYS A 358 8.22 7.77 -9.41
N VAL A 359 6.98 7.78 -9.93
CA VAL A 359 6.73 7.56 -11.37
C VAL A 359 7.32 8.69 -12.23
N LEU A 360 7.20 9.95 -11.81
CA LEU A 360 7.80 11.11 -12.50
C LEU A 360 9.34 11.08 -12.49
N ALA A 361 9.95 10.49 -11.47
CA ALA A 361 11.40 10.32 -11.40
C ALA A 361 11.91 9.35 -12.48
N GLU A 362 11.15 8.29 -12.76
CA GLU A 362 11.48 7.28 -13.78
C GLU A 362 11.05 7.68 -15.20
N THR A 363 9.89 8.34 -15.33
CA THR A 363 9.36 8.78 -16.65
C THR A 363 9.92 10.12 -17.12
N GLY A 364 10.40 10.95 -16.18
CA GLY A 364 10.63 12.37 -16.43
C GLY A 364 9.35 13.21 -16.28
N PRO A 365 9.43 14.50 -16.63
CA PRO A 365 8.28 15.41 -16.64
C PRO A 365 7.12 14.88 -17.47
N LEU A 366 5.88 15.04 -17.00
CA LEU A 366 4.69 14.63 -17.75
C LEU A 366 3.76 15.82 -18.03
N ALA A 367 3.24 15.92 -19.26
CA ALA A 367 2.13 16.83 -19.57
C ALA A 367 0.85 16.23 -19.01
N VAL A 368 0.19 16.93 -18.08
CA VAL A 368 -0.96 16.39 -17.34
C VAL A 368 -2.16 17.33 -17.41
N THR A 369 -3.34 16.75 -17.62
CA THR A 369 -4.62 17.44 -17.50
C THR A 369 -5.58 16.64 -16.62
N SER A 370 -6.50 17.34 -15.94
CA SER A 370 -7.58 16.71 -15.17
C SER A 370 -8.34 15.69 -16.02
N ALA A 371 -8.78 14.60 -15.41
CA ALA A 371 -9.48 13.47 -16.03
C ALA A 371 -11.00 13.70 -16.21
N ASN A 372 -11.52 14.92 -16.03
CA ASN A 372 -12.94 15.22 -16.27
C ASN A 372 -13.34 15.18 -17.77
N PRO A 373 -14.50 14.57 -18.13
CA PRO A 373 -15.11 14.76 -19.45
C PRO A 373 -15.40 16.25 -19.68
N SER A 374 -15.37 16.73 -20.92
CA SER A 374 -15.66 18.14 -21.23
C SER A 374 -17.01 18.59 -20.66
N GLY A 375 -16.98 19.45 -19.62
CA GLY A 375 -18.16 19.96 -18.92
C GLY A 375 -18.76 19.04 -17.84
N GLY A 376 -18.11 17.91 -17.54
CA GLY A 376 -18.49 16.97 -16.48
C GLY A 376 -17.88 17.30 -15.11
N HIS A 377 -18.21 16.50 -14.09
CA HIS A 377 -17.62 16.63 -12.76
C HIS A 377 -16.17 16.11 -12.73
N ASP A 378 -15.43 16.52 -11.70
CA ASP A 378 -14.04 16.13 -11.53
C ASP A 378 -13.92 14.67 -11.12
N VAL A 379 -13.12 13.93 -11.90
CA VAL A 379 -12.77 12.54 -11.62
C VAL A 379 -11.73 12.51 -10.52
N VAL A 380 -11.96 11.70 -9.49
CA VAL A 380 -11.13 11.70 -8.26
C VAL A 380 -10.35 10.41 -8.03
N ASP A 381 -10.63 9.35 -8.79
CA ASP A 381 -9.93 8.07 -8.67
C ASP A 381 -9.77 7.30 -9.98
N ASP A 382 -8.97 6.23 -9.91
CA ASP A 382 -8.66 5.34 -11.03
C ASP A 382 -9.86 4.56 -11.56
N VAL A 383 -10.85 4.26 -10.72
CA VAL A 383 -12.03 3.46 -11.08
C VAL A 383 -12.98 4.28 -11.95
N GLU A 384 -13.24 5.51 -11.51
CA GLU A 384 -14.04 6.47 -12.24
C GLU A 384 -13.32 6.88 -13.53
N ALA A 385 -12.01 7.13 -13.49
CA ALA A 385 -11.22 7.41 -14.69
C ALA A 385 -11.33 6.27 -15.71
N ARG A 386 -11.26 5.01 -15.27
CA ARG A 386 -11.42 3.84 -16.14
C ARG A 386 -12.82 3.75 -16.75
N THR A 387 -13.85 4.10 -15.99
CA THR A 387 -15.23 4.15 -16.50
C THR A 387 -15.38 5.22 -17.60
N VAL A 388 -14.64 6.33 -17.49
CA VAL A 388 -14.68 7.44 -18.45
C VAL A 388 -13.87 7.16 -19.72
N PHE A 389 -12.61 6.72 -19.59
CA PHE A 389 -11.68 6.61 -20.72
C PHE A 389 -11.49 5.20 -21.26
N GLY A 390 -11.93 4.17 -20.53
CA GLY A 390 -11.84 2.77 -20.96
C GLY A 390 -10.43 2.37 -21.38
N GLU A 391 -10.31 1.69 -22.51
CA GLU A 391 -9.04 1.16 -23.03
C GLU A 391 -8.18 2.20 -23.75
N VAL A 392 -8.62 3.47 -23.86
CA VAL A 392 -7.80 4.51 -24.51
C VAL A 392 -6.63 4.95 -23.61
N VAL A 393 -6.78 4.77 -22.30
CA VAL A 393 -5.69 4.94 -21.33
C VAL A 393 -5.12 3.56 -21.04
N SER A 394 -3.84 3.36 -21.34
CA SER A 394 -3.16 2.06 -21.25
C SER A 394 -2.98 1.56 -19.83
N VAL A 395 -2.76 2.49 -18.89
CA VAL A 395 -2.48 2.20 -17.49
C VAL A 395 -3.19 3.22 -16.61
N TYR A 396 -3.93 2.74 -15.62
CA TYR A 396 -4.50 3.58 -14.56
C TYR A 396 -3.73 3.29 -13.29
N VAL A 397 -2.89 4.24 -12.87
CA VAL A 397 -2.18 4.15 -11.59
C VAL A 397 -3.23 4.25 -10.47
N PRO A 398 -3.36 3.25 -9.58
CA PRO A 398 -4.37 3.29 -8.52
C PRO A 398 -4.15 4.47 -7.58
N GLY A 399 -5.23 5.08 -7.10
CA GLY A 399 -5.13 6.13 -6.11
C GLY A 399 -6.30 7.10 -6.08
N LEU A 400 -6.45 7.77 -4.94
CA LEU A 400 -7.41 8.86 -4.73
C LEU A 400 -6.72 10.21 -4.81
N SER A 401 -7.42 11.18 -5.40
CA SER A 401 -6.98 12.57 -5.44
C SER A 401 -7.69 13.39 -4.36
N ALA A 402 -6.91 14.07 -3.51
CA ALA A 402 -7.38 14.58 -2.21
C ALA A 402 -8.14 15.91 -2.32
N HIS A 403 -7.59 16.88 -3.05
CA HIS A 403 -8.16 18.21 -3.18
C HIS A 403 -9.04 18.24 -4.42
N ARG A 404 -10.36 18.07 -4.26
CA ARG A 404 -11.38 18.13 -5.33
C ARG A 404 -11.51 19.50 -6.04
N ALA A 405 -10.41 20.23 -6.20
CA ALA A 405 -10.25 21.51 -6.86
C ALA A 405 -8.86 21.56 -7.51
N GLY A 406 -8.74 22.29 -8.61
CA GLY A 406 -7.44 22.50 -9.26
C GLY A 406 -6.47 23.32 -8.41
N SER A 407 -5.17 23.19 -8.68
CA SER A 407 -4.09 23.97 -8.05
C SER A 407 -4.29 25.49 -8.12
N THR A 408 -3.68 26.22 -7.19
CA THR A 408 -3.47 27.66 -7.35
C THR A 408 -2.51 27.88 -8.51
N VAL A 409 -2.84 28.78 -9.44
CA VAL A 409 -1.99 29.09 -10.61
C VAL A 409 -1.48 30.52 -10.50
N VAL A 410 -0.16 30.67 -10.48
CA VAL A 410 0.51 31.97 -10.34
C VAL A 410 1.41 32.21 -11.55
N ASP A 411 1.19 33.34 -12.20
CA ASP A 411 2.10 33.87 -13.22
C ASP A 411 3.29 34.54 -12.53
N VAL A 412 4.49 34.07 -12.86
CA VAL A 412 5.76 34.58 -12.34
C VAL A 412 6.68 35.10 -13.46
N THR A 413 6.11 35.43 -14.62
CA THR A 413 6.86 35.97 -15.76
C THR A 413 7.38 37.39 -15.52
N ASP A 414 6.73 38.15 -14.63
CA ASP A 414 7.08 39.51 -14.26
C ASP A 414 7.82 39.59 -12.90
N ASN A 415 8.15 40.81 -12.46
CA ASN A 415 8.81 41.05 -11.17
C ASN A 415 7.95 40.80 -9.92
N LYS A 416 6.67 40.45 -10.09
CA LYS A 416 5.72 40.16 -9.00
C LYS A 416 4.78 39.04 -9.40
N PRO A 417 4.36 38.18 -8.45
CA PRO A 417 3.39 37.12 -8.73
C PRO A 417 2.02 37.70 -9.08
N ILE A 418 1.36 37.12 -10.08
CA ILE A 418 -0.04 37.41 -10.42
C ILE A 418 -0.83 36.11 -10.31
N VAL A 419 -1.82 36.06 -9.41
CA VAL A 419 -2.70 34.89 -9.28
C VAL A 419 -3.64 34.85 -10.47
N LEU A 420 -3.49 33.82 -11.32
CA LEU A 420 -4.35 33.55 -12.47
C LEU A 420 -5.58 32.70 -12.09
N ARG A 421 -5.42 31.83 -11.08
CA ARG A 421 -6.48 30.99 -10.53
C ARG A 421 -6.25 30.75 -9.04
N GLU A 422 -7.27 31.00 -8.24
CA GLU A 422 -7.31 30.61 -6.82
C GLU A 422 -7.50 29.10 -6.66
N GLY A 423 -6.77 28.51 -5.73
CA GLY A 423 -6.82 27.09 -5.40
C GLY A 423 -6.50 26.84 -3.92
N PRO A 424 -6.05 25.64 -3.53
CA PRO A 424 -5.81 25.30 -2.12
C PRO A 424 -4.71 26.11 -1.43
N ILE A 425 -3.76 26.67 -2.20
CA ILE A 425 -2.65 27.45 -1.68
C ILE A 425 -2.96 28.95 -1.83
N SER A 426 -2.94 29.71 -0.73
CA SER A 426 -3.06 31.17 -0.78
C SER A 426 -1.68 31.83 -0.86
N ILE A 427 -1.52 32.74 -1.83
CA ILE A 427 -0.29 33.50 -2.06
C ILE A 427 -0.56 34.94 -1.64
N GLY A 428 0.01 35.34 -0.50
CA GLY A 428 -0.22 36.64 0.15
C GLY A 428 0.87 37.65 -0.12
#